data_AF-A0A7S2C8J0-F1
#
_entry.id   AF-A0A7S2C8J0-F1
#
_cell.length_a   1.000
_cell.length_b   1.000
_cell.length_c   1.000
_cell.angle_alpha   90.00
_cell.angle_beta   90.00
_cell.angle_gamma   90.00
#
_symmetry.space_group_name_H-M   'P 1'
#
loop_
_entity.id
_entity.type
_entity.pdbx_description
1 polymer ?
#
loop_
_entity_poly.entity_id
_entity_poly.type
_entity_poly.pdbx_seq_one_letter_code
_entity_poly.pdbx_strand_id
1 'polypeptide(L)'
;TLAKVSLALCQFSAALEGAEAAGSLFGKGGSKAGEAAALVTTAEAHLAAQKKTEALKVAKQAVSMFKDISEKLGEASALAATVKINLSMKKYEEALRAANEILGIYQGGGESDKIG
;
A
#
# COMPACT_ATOMS: atom_id res chain seq x y z
N THR A 1 -6.61 -19.73 16.73
CA THR A 1 -7.27 -18.42 16.53
C THR A 1 -6.43 -17.23 17.00
N LEU A 2 -5.48 -17.37 17.94
CA LEU A 2 -4.49 -16.32 18.27
C LEU A 2 -3.21 -16.37 17.41
N ALA A 3 -2.70 -17.56 17.09
CA ALA A 3 -1.45 -17.72 16.32
C ALA A 3 -1.52 -17.16 14.89
N LYS A 4 -2.64 -17.35 14.18
CA LYS A 4 -2.86 -16.78 12.83
C LYS A 4 -2.91 -15.25 12.84
N VAL A 5 -3.53 -14.66 13.87
CA VAL A 5 -3.61 -13.21 14.03
C VAL A 5 -2.22 -12.64 14.34
N SER A 6 -1.45 -13.31 15.20
CA SER A 6 -0.08 -12.91 15.53
C SER A 6 0.87 -13.00 14.33
N LEU A 7 0.79 -14.07 13.54
CA LEU A 7 1.56 -14.22 12.30
C LEU A 7 1.17 -13.17 11.26
N ALA A 8 -0.12 -12.92 11.08
CA ALA A 8 -0.62 -11.89 10.20
C ALA A 8 -0.08 -10.51 10.62
N LEU A 9 -0.15 -10.17 11.92
CA LEU A 9 0.40 -8.93 12.47
C LEU A 9 1.90 -8.78 12.22
N CYS A 10 2.66 -9.87 12.37
CA CYS A 10 4.10 -9.90 12.12
C CYS A 10 4.46 -9.75 10.63
N GLN A 11 3.63 -10.32 9.74
CA GLN A 11 3.78 -10.14 8.30
C GLN A 11 3.37 -8.74 7.86
N PHE A 12 2.42 -8.10 8.55
CA PHE A 12 2.03 -6.72 8.26
C PHE A 12 3.12 -5.73 8.60
N SER A 13 3.81 -5.87 9.73
CA SER A 13 4.91 -4.97 10.07
C SER A 13 6.02 -5.02 9.02
N ALA A 14 6.38 -6.22 8.57
CA ALA A 14 7.37 -6.38 7.49
C ALA A 14 6.89 -5.79 6.15
N ALA A 15 5.62 -6.00 5.79
CA ALA A 15 5.04 -5.43 4.57
C ALA A 15 4.94 -3.89 4.63
N LEU A 16 4.64 -3.35 5.81
CA LEU A 16 4.54 -1.91 6.04
C LEU A 16 5.92 -1.24 5.97
N GLU A 17 6.94 -1.84 6.60
CA GLU A 17 8.31 -1.37 6.53
C GLU A 17 8.85 -1.40 5.09
N GLY A 18 8.56 -2.46 4.35
CA GLY A 18 8.89 -2.55 2.92
C GLY A 18 8.24 -1.42 2.11
N ALA A 19 6.96 -1.16 2.36
CA ALA A 19 6.20 -0.10 1.68
C ALA A 19 6.65 1.31 2.04
N GLU A 20 7.04 1.57 3.29
CA GLU A 20 7.58 2.86 3.73
C GLU A 20 8.99 3.12 3.17
N ALA A 21 9.84 2.08 3.14
CA ALA A 21 11.14 2.15 2.48
C ALA A 21 11.01 2.44 0.98
N ALA A 22 10.03 1.82 0.32
CA ALA A 22 9.71 2.06 -1.09
C ALA A 22 9.14 3.47 -1.33
N GLY A 23 8.25 3.95 -0.45
CA GLY A 23 7.65 5.29 -0.55
C GLY A 23 8.67 6.42 -0.49
N SER A 24 9.77 6.25 0.27
CA SER A 24 10.83 7.26 0.37
C SER A 24 11.67 7.40 -0.91
N LEU A 25 11.64 6.43 -1.82
CA LEU A 25 12.43 6.47 -3.07
C LEU A 25 11.76 7.25 -4.21
N PHE A 26 10.47 7.60 -4.11
CA PHE A 26 9.77 8.26 -5.22
C PHE A 26 9.83 9.78 -5.16
N GLY A 27 10.79 10.30 -5.93
CA GLY A 27 10.97 11.71 -6.22
C GLY A 27 9.97 12.24 -7.25
N LYS A 28 9.35 13.37 -6.87
CA LYS A 28 8.59 14.32 -7.69
C LYS A 28 9.10 14.43 -9.15
N GLY A 29 8.33 13.90 -10.08
CA GLY A 29 8.32 14.32 -11.49
C GLY A 29 6.88 14.62 -11.89
N GLY A 30 6.63 15.71 -12.61
CA GLY A 30 5.29 16.17 -13.04
C GLY A 30 4.59 15.24 -14.05
N SER A 31 4.45 13.98 -13.66
CA SER A 31 3.96 12.83 -14.41
C SER A 31 2.83 12.17 -13.60
N LYS A 32 2.04 11.29 -14.22
CA LYS A 32 0.93 10.55 -13.56
C LYS A 32 1.31 9.90 -12.21
N ALA A 33 2.58 9.51 -12.02
CA ALA A 33 3.10 9.02 -10.74
C ALA A 33 3.05 10.08 -9.61
N GLY A 34 3.32 11.35 -9.92
CA GLY A 34 3.22 12.45 -8.96
C GLY A 34 1.77 12.76 -8.56
N GLU A 35 0.82 12.62 -9.50
CA GLU A 35 -0.62 12.73 -9.21
C GLU A 35 -1.08 11.59 -8.30
N ALA A 36 -0.67 10.36 -8.59
CA ALA A 36 -0.95 9.20 -7.73
C ALA A 36 -0.33 9.35 -6.33
N ALA A 37 0.91 9.83 -6.23
CA ALA A 37 1.55 10.11 -4.94
C ALA A 37 0.82 11.19 -4.14
N ALA A 38 0.35 12.25 -4.80
CA ALA A 38 -0.46 13.29 -4.16
C ALA A 38 -1.79 12.73 -3.60
N LEU A 39 -2.40 11.75 -4.29
CA LEU A 39 -3.57 11.04 -3.80
C LEU A 39 -3.23 10.20 -2.55
N VAL A 40 -2.07 9.55 -2.49
CA VAL A 40 -1.64 8.84 -1.26
C VAL A 40 -1.57 9.81 -0.08
N THR A 41 -0.90 10.96 -0.23
CA THR A 41 -0.83 11.98 0.82
C THR A 41 -2.21 12.51 1.20
N THR A 42 -3.11 12.68 0.23
CA THR A 42 -4.49 13.12 0.48
C THR A 42 -5.28 12.07 1.28
N ALA A 43 -5.08 10.78 0.99
CA ALA A 43 -5.69 9.69 1.75
C ALA A 43 -5.21 9.67 3.20
N GLU A 44 -3.91 9.87 3.43
CA GLU A 44 -3.34 9.96 4.78
C GLU A 44 -3.87 11.19 5.54
N ALA A 45 -4.00 12.34 4.88
CA ALA A 45 -4.60 13.53 5.46
C ALA A 45 -6.07 13.30 5.85
N HIS A 46 -6.85 12.63 5.00
CA HIS A 46 -8.22 12.22 5.34
C HIS A 46 -8.27 11.25 6.51
N LEU A 47 -7.34 10.30 6.59
CA LEU A 47 -7.24 9.36 7.71
C LEU A 47 -6.94 10.11 9.02
N ALA A 48 -5.99 11.04 9.01
CA ALA A 48 -5.67 11.89 10.15
C ALA A 48 -6.88 12.73 10.60
N ALA A 49 -7.69 13.19 9.64
CA ALA A 49 -8.95 13.89 9.89
C ALA A 49 -10.13 12.96 10.28
N GLN A 50 -9.89 11.67 10.55
CA GLN A 50 -10.91 10.64 10.84
C GLN A 50 -11.95 10.42 9.72
N LYS A 51 -11.72 10.94 8.52
CA LYS A 51 -12.55 10.74 7.32
C LYS A 51 -12.17 9.44 6.61
N LYS A 52 -12.35 8.32 7.31
CA LYS A 52 -11.84 6.99 6.92
C LYS A 52 -12.41 6.50 5.58
N THR A 53 -13.67 6.80 5.29
CA THR A 53 -14.33 6.37 4.05
C THR A 53 -13.76 7.12 2.84
N GLU A 54 -13.57 8.42 2.98
CA GLU A 54 -12.95 9.29 1.98
C GLU A 54 -11.48 8.93 1.78
N ALA A 55 -10.75 8.70 2.88
CA ALA A 55 -9.38 8.21 2.85
C ALA A 55 -9.27 6.93 2.01
N LEU A 56 -10.17 5.96 2.25
CA LEU A 56 -10.16 4.68 1.54
C LEU A 56 -10.45 4.86 0.05
N LYS A 57 -11.39 5.75 -0.31
CA LYS A 57 -11.72 6.05 -1.70
C LYS A 57 -10.49 6.62 -2.43
N VAL A 58 -9.85 7.62 -1.83
CA VAL A 58 -8.68 8.30 -2.40
C VAL A 58 -7.49 7.34 -2.50
N ALA A 59 -7.22 6.52 -1.48
CA ALA A 59 -6.15 5.52 -1.51
C ALA A 59 -6.36 4.50 -2.65
N LYS A 60 -7.59 4.03 -2.88
CA LYS A 60 -7.90 3.11 -3.98
C LYS A 60 -7.70 3.76 -5.35
N GLN A 61 -7.97 5.06 -5.50
CA GLN A 61 -7.67 5.79 -6.73
C GLN A 61 -6.17 5.83 -6.99
N ALA A 62 -5.35 6.10 -5.96
CA ALA A 62 -3.90 6.04 -6.08
C ALA A 62 -3.41 4.65 -6.50
N VAL A 63 -3.93 3.56 -5.90
CA VAL A 63 -3.61 2.17 -6.30
C VAL A 63 -3.91 1.94 -7.78
N SER A 64 -5.09 2.36 -8.25
CA SER A 64 -5.48 2.20 -9.67
C SER A 64 -4.52 2.95 -10.58
N MET A 65 -4.17 4.19 -10.24
CA MET A 65 -3.26 4.99 -11.05
C MET A 65 -1.86 4.38 -11.12
N PHE A 66 -1.31 3.91 -9.99
CA PHE A 66 -0.01 3.24 -9.97
C PHE A 66 -0.02 1.93 -10.78
N LYS A 67 -1.12 1.16 -10.73
CA LYS A 67 -1.33 0.00 -11.60
C LYS A 67 -1.35 0.38 -13.08
N ASP A 68 -2.08 1.43 -13.45
CA ASP A 68 -2.21 1.88 -14.84
C ASP A 68 -0.87 2.31 -15.45
N ILE A 69 0.02 2.87 -14.63
CA ILE A 69 1.38 3.24 -15.05
C ILE A 69 2.43 2.15 -14.78
N SER A 70 2.01 0.97 -14.31
CA SER A 70 2.86 -0.19 -13.97
C SER A 70 3.98 0.14 -12.97
N GLU A 71 3.75 1.09 -12.06
CA GLU A 71 4.74 1.50 -11.06
C GLU A 71 4.45 0.77 -9.75
N LYS A 72 5.21 -0.30 -9.53
CA LYS A 72 4.95 -1.31 -8.49
C LYS A 72 5.23 -0.81 -7.08
N LEU A 73 6.21 0.06 -6.90
CA LEU A 73 6.58 0.53 -5.57
C LEU A 73 5.58 1.57 -5.06
N GLY A 74 5.07 2.44 -5.93
CA GLY A 74 3.95 3.34 -5.64
C GLY A 74 2.63 2.59 -5.47
N GLU A 75 2.39 1.52 -6.23
CA GLU A 75 1.27 0.61 -6.01
C GLU A 75 1.32 0.05 -4.57
N ALA A 76 2.48 -0.43 -4.13
CA ALA A 76 2.70 -0.90 -2.76
C ALA A 76 2.51 0.20 -1.71
N SER A 77 2.97 1.42 -1.97
CA SER A 77 2.76 2.58 -1.09
C SER A 77 1.28 2.92 -0.92
N ALA A 78 0.51 2.98 -2.01
CA ALA A 78 -0.93 3.24 -1.96
C ALA A 78 -1.73 2.09 -1.31
N LEU A 79 -1.29 0.85 -1.50
CA LEU A 79 -1.83 -0.30 -0.79
C LEU A 79 -1.54 -0.24 0.71
N ALA A 80 -0.35 0.23 1.12
CA ALA A 80 -0.02 0.39 2.53
C ALA A 80 -0.89 1.44 3.22
N ALA A 81 -1.20 2.55 2.53
CA ALA A 81 -2.20 3.50 3.00
C ALA A 81 -3.59 2.82 3.17
N THR A 82 -3.98 1.97 2.21
CA THR A 82 -5.22 1.18 2.28
C THR A 82 -5.25 0.23 3.48
N VAL A 83 -4.12 -0.41 3.82
CA VAL A 83 -3.96 -1.25 5.02
C VAL A 83 -4.17 -0.42 6.28
N LYS A 84 -3.46 0.71 6.43
CA LYS A 84 -3.58 1.62 7.59
C LYS A 84 -5.03 2.07 7.79
N ILE A 85 -5.72 2.43 6.70
CA ILE A 85 -7.12 2.88 6.74
C ILE A 85 -8.05 1.74 7.16
N ASN A 86 -7.93 0.55 6.56
CA ASN A 86 -8.77 -0.60 6.90
C ASN A 86 -8.57 -1.06 8.35
N LEU A 87 -7.34 -1.04 8.86
CA LEU A 87 -7.05 -1.31 10.27
C LEU A 87 -7.75 -0.29 11.19
N SER A 88 -7.73 1.00 10.84
CA SER A 88 -8.44 2.05 11.58
C SER A 88 -9.98 1.86 11.58
N MET A 89 -10.50 1.14 10.58
CA MET A 89 -11.92 0.77 10.45
C MET A 89 -12.24 -0.60 11.05
N LYS A 90 -11.26 -1.31 11.63
CA LYS A 90 -11.37 -2.71 12.11
C LYS A 90 -11.75 -3.71 11.00
N LYS A 91 -11.44 -3.38 9.74
CA LYS A 91 -11.64 -4.22 8.55
C LYS A 91 -10.41 -5.10 8.30
N TYR A 92 -10.20 -6.06 9.18
CA TYR A 92 -8.97 -6.84 9.21
C TYR A 92 -8.80 -7.75 7.99
N GLU A 93 -9.88 -8.27 7.42
CA GLU A 93 -9.83 -9.11 6.22
C GLU A 93 -9.43 -8.34 4.97
N GLU A 94 -9.88 -7.10 4.85
CA GLU A 94 -9.51 -6.20 3.75
C GLU A 94 -8.09 -5.67 3.93
N ALA A 95 -7.67 -5.40 5.16
CA ALA A 95 -6.27 -5.08 5.47
C ALA A 95 -5.33 -6.25 5.12
N LEU A 96 -5.72 -7.48 5.48
CA LEU A 96 -5.02 -8.71 5.11
C LEU A 96 -4.86 -8.86 3.59
N ARG A 97 -5.94 -8.64 2.85
CA ARG A 97 -5.93 -8.73 1.38
C ARG A 97 -4.97 -7.72 0.76
N ALA A 98 -5.04 -6.46 1.17
CA ALA A 98 -4.12 -5.42 0.67
C ALA A 98 -2.66 -5.72 1.05
N ALA A 99 -2.40 -6.24 2.26
CA ALA A 99 -1.05 -6.61 2.68
C ALA A 99 -0.49 -7.79 1.87
N ASN A 100 -1.31 -8.80 1.55
CA ASN A 100 -0.89 -9.90 0.69
C ASN A 100 -0.57 -9.43 -0.73
N GLU A 101 -1.29 -8.43 -1.24
CA GLU A 101 -1.00 -7.82 -2.54
C GLU A 101 0.36 -7.10 -2.53
N ILE A 102 0.67 -6.37 -1.46
CA ILE A 102 2.00 -5.78 -1.23
C ILE A 102 3.09 -6.86 -1.20
N LEU A 103 2.87 -7.96 -0.47
CA LEU A 103 3.82 -9.07 -0.43
C LEU A 103 4.02 -9.69 -1.82
N GLY A 104 2.95 -9.84 -2.60
CA GLY A 104 3.03 -10.30 -3.99
C GLY A 104 3.86 -9.38 -4.88
N ILE A 105 3.80 -8.07 -4.66
CA ILE A 105 4.65 -7.09 -5.37
C ILE A 105 6.13 -7.30 -5.03
N TYR A 106 6.47 -7.46 -3.74
CA TYR A 106 7.86 -7.66 -3.31
C TYR A 106 8.42 -9.04 -3.67
N GLN A 107 7.60 -10.09 -3.59
CA GLN A 107 7.99 -11.45 -3.92
C GLN A 107 8.07 -11.65 -5.44
N GLY A 108 7.11 -11.12 -6.20
CA GLY A 108 7.13 -11.14 -7.67
C GLY A 108 8.27 -10.30 -8.28
N GLY A 109 8.78 -9.30 -7.54
CA GLY A 109 9.99 -8.56 -7.90
C GLY A 109 11.30 -9.33 -7.64
N GLY A 110 11.27 -10.42 -6.87
CA GLY A 110 12.44 -11.25 -6.54
C GLY A 110 12.62 -12.51 -7.40
N GLU A 111 11.62 -12.87 -8.22
CA GLU A 111 11.62 -14.13 -9.01
C GLU A 111 11.73 -13.92 -10.53
N SER A 112 12.24 -12.77 -10.99
CA SER A 112 12.52 -12.53 -12.42
C SER A 112 14.00 -12.56 -12.80
N ASP A 113 14.93 -12.76 -11.85
CA ASP A 113 16.40 -12.80 -12.08
C ASP A 113 17.01 -14.20 -11.82
N LYS A 114 16.34 -15.28 -12.25
CA LYS A 114 16.93 -16.63 -12.28
C LYS A 114 16.65 -17.41 -13.57
N ILE A 115 16.73 -16.73 -14.71
CA ILE A 115 16.94 -17.39 -16.00
C ILE A 115 18.19 -16.81 -16.65
N GLY A 116 19.29 -17.55 -16.49
CA GLY A 116 20.60 -17.34 -17.09
C GLY A 116 21.47 -18.54 -16.76
#